data_AF-A0A920GK40-F1
#
_entry.id   AF-A0A920GK40-F1
#
_cell.length_a   1.000
_cell.length_b   1.000
_cell.length_c   1.000
_cell.angle_alpha   90.00
_cell.angle_beta   90.00
_cell.angle_gamma   90.00
#
_symmetry.space_group_name_H-M   'P 1'
#
loop_
_entity.id
_entity.type
_entity.pdbx_description
1 polymer ?
#
loop_
_entity_poly.entity_id
_entity_poly.type
_entity_poly.pdbx_seq_one_letter_code
_entity_poly.pdbx_strand_id
1 'polypeptide(L)'
;MLIVRWMMYLSLVCGACGLRANADIENSYYTTGPPNRDGIGKFYMGREISHVMGHLGAGWLERPERERQERTDLLIAGLSLSENFVVADIGAGTGYFTFPVALRVPEGR
;
A
#
# COMPACT_ATOMS: atom_id res chain seq x y z
N MET A 1 -19.22 -40.46 45.21
CA MET A 1 -19.11 -40.80 43.77
C MET A 1 -19.99 -39.95 42.85
N LEU A 2 -20.87 -39.06 43.36
CA LEU A 2 -21.64 -38.13 42.51
C LEU A 2 -20.85 -36.87 42.11
N ILE A 3 -19.98 -36.35 42.98
CA ILE A 3 -19.26 -35.08 42.77
C ILE A 3 -18.23 -35.16 41.63
N VAL A 4 -17.53 -36.29 41.49
CA VAL A 4 -16.54 -36.51 40.42
C VAL A 4 -17.22 -36.63 39.04
N ARG A 5 -18.47 -37.11 39.01
CA ARG A 5 -19.25 -37.29 37.78
C ARG A 5 -19.78 -35.96 37.24
N TRP A 6 -20.08 -34.99 38.11
CA TRP A 6 -20.47 -33.64 37.70
C TRP A 6 -19.29 -32.80 37.19
N MET A 7 -18.09 -33.03 37.74
CA MET A 7 -16.88 -32.33 37.31
C MET A 7 -16.44 -32.75 35.90
N MET A 8 -16.68 -34.01 35.51
CA MET A 8 -16.46 -34.49 34.13
C MET A 8 -17.46 -33.90 33.11
N TYR A 9 -18.70 -33.61 33.52
CA TYR A 9 -19.67 -32.94 32.64
C TYR A 9 -19.36 -31.45 32.46
N LEU A 10 -18.86 -30.78 33.50
CA LEU A 10 -18.51 -29.35 33.44
C LEU A 10 -17.31 -29.07 32.52
N SER A 11 -16.37 -30.01 32.40
CA SER A 11 -15.25 -29.91 31.46
C SER A 11 -15.64 -30.15 30.00
N LEU A 12 -16.75 -30.84 29.73
CA LEU A 12 -17.23 -31.09 28.36
C LEU A 12 -18.05 -29.92 27.78
N VAL A 13 -18.64 -29.08 28.63
CA VAL A 13 -19.49 -27.95 28.19
C VAL A 13 -18.66 -26.70 27.82
N CYS A 14 -17.46 -26.54 28.36
CA CYS A 14 -16.59 -25.40 28.04
C CYS A 14 -15.72 -25.60 26.78
N GLY A 15 -15.64 -26.81 26.22
CA GLY A 15 -14.78 -27.12 25.06
C GLY A 15 -15.35 -26.74 23.69
N ALA A 16 -16.64 -26.37 23.61
CA ALA A 16 -17.33 -26.19 22.33
C ALA A 16 -17.50 -24.73 21.88
N CYS A 17 -17.07 -23.74 22.67
CA CYS A 17 -17.23 -22.32 22.32
C CYS A 17 -15.92 -21.70 21.81
N GLY A 18 -15.34 -22.36 20.81
CA GLY A 18 -14.16 -21.88 20.07
C GLY A 18 -14.38 -21.94 18.55
N LEU A 19 -15.63 -21.91 18.07
CA LEU A 19 -15.87 -21.67 16.65
C LEU A 19 -15.56 -20.20 16.37
N ARG A 20 -14.47 -19.98 15.64
CA ARG A 20 -14.16 -18.71 14.99
C ARG A 20 -15.39 -18.27 14.18
N ALA A 21 -15.76 -17.00 14.35
CA ALA A 21 -16.70 -16.34 13.47
C ALA A 21 -16.17 -16.45 12.02
N ASN A 22 -16.76 -17.35 11.25
CA ASN A 22 -16.62 -17.40 9.80
C ASN A 22 -17.93 -16.83 9.22
N ALA A 23 -18.08 -15.53 9.39
CA ALA A 23 -19.03 -14.71 8.63
C ALA A 23 -18.14 -13.55 8.14
N ASP A 24 -17.52 -13.67 6.97
CA ASP A 24 -18.05 -13.06 5.74
C ASP A 24 -17.38 -13.63 4.46
N ILE A 25 -17.45 -14.95 4.24
CA ILE A 25 -16.75 -15.60 3.10
C ILE A 25 -17.61 -15.69 1.82
N GLU A 26 -18.92 -15.42 1.86
CA GLU A 26 -19.76 -15.75 0.70
C GLU A 26 -19.66 -14.79 -0.50
N ASN A 27 -19.00 -13.63 -0.38
CA ASN A 27 -18.80 -12.72 -1.53
C ASN A 27 -17.61 -11.74 -1.38
N SER A 28 -16.55 -12.14 -0.68
CA SER A 28 -15.37 -11.29 -0.58
C SER A 28 -14.49 -11.45 -1.82
N TYR A 29 -14.36 -10.38 -2.62
CA TYR A 29 -13.33 -10.29 -3.68
C TYR A 29 -11.90 -10.49 -3.17
N TYR A 30 -11.72 -10.45 -1.84
CA TYR A 30 -10.45 -10.62 -1.17
C TYR A 30 -10.38 -11.94 -0.41
N THR A 31 -9.25 -12.63 -0.53
CA THR A 31 -8.90 -13.79 0.31
C THR A 31 -7.70 -13.47 1.19
N THR A 32 -7.48 -14.27 2.23
CA THR A 32 -6.32 -14.15 3.12
C THR A 32 -5.49 -15.43 3.08
N GLY A 33 -4.17 -15.30 3.26
CA GLY A 33 -3.23 -16.40 3.23
C GLY A 33 -1.89 -16.03 3.88
N PRO A 34 -0.94 -16.96 3.97
CA PRO A 34 0.40 -16.68 4.48
C PRO A 34 1.07 -15.57 3.66
N PRO A 35 1.57 -14.49 4.29
CA PRO A 35 2.21 -13.41 3.57
C PRO A 35 3.56 -13.83 2.99
N ASN A 36 3.89 -13.31 1.81
CA ASN A 36 5.27 -13.31 1.33
C ASN A 36 6.06 -12.12 1.92
N ARG A 37 7.38 -12.03 1.65
CA ARG A 37 8.25 -10.96 2.21
C ARG A 37 7.74 -9.55 1.90
N ASP A 38 7.17 -9.35 0.73
CA ASP A 38 6.78 -8.06 0.17
C ASP A 38 5.24 -7.86 0.20
N GLY A 39 4.50 -8.79 0.83
CA GLY A 39 3.05 -8.87 0.81
C GLY A 39 2.41 -8.85 2.19
N ILE A 40 1.14 -8.44 2.25
CA ILE A 40 0.40 -8.29 3.50
C ILE A 40 -0.50 -9.51 3.81
N GLY A 41 -0.39 -10.60 3.06
CA GLY A 41 -1.21 -11.81 3.26
C GLY A 41 -2.69 -11.63 2.88
N LYS A 42 -3.03 -10.52 2.22
CA LYS A 42 -4.35 -10.26 1.62
C LYS A 42 -4.22 -10.38 0.10
N PHE A 43 -5.16 -11.07 -0.54
CA PHE A 43 -5.12 -11.36 -1.96
C PHE A 43 -6.36 -10.80 -2.64
N TYR A 44 -6.20 -10.27 -3.85
CA TYR A 44 -7.29 -9.84 -4.72
C TYR A 44 -7.14 -10.54 -6.06
N MET A 45 -8.17 -11.27 -6.49
CA MET A 45 -8.15 -12.06 -7.75
C MET A 45 -6.90 -12.96 -7.88
N GLY A 46 -6.47 -13.58 -6.77
CA GLY A 46 -5.31 -14.47 -6.74
C GLY A 46 -3.94 -13.78 -6.67
N ARG A 47 -3.87 -12.44 -6.72
CA ARG A 47 -2.64 -11.67 -6.53
C ARG A 47 -2.53 -11.15 -5.10
N GLU A 48 -1.40 -11.40 -4.46
CA GLU A 48 -1.12 -10.83 -3.13
C GLU A 48 -0.94 -9.31 -3.20
N ILE A 49 -1.55 -8.60 -2.25
CA ILE A 49 -1.43 -7.16 -2.10
C ILE A 49 -0.09 -6.85 -1.41
N SER A 50 0.66 -5.91 -1.99
CA SER A 50 1.94 -5.44 -1.43
C SER A 50 1.74 -4.45 -0.29
N HIS A 51 2.80 -4.18 0.47
CA HIS A 51 2.83 -3.05 1.38
C HIS A 51 2.59 -1.72 0.66
N VAL A 52 1.97 -0.77 1.34
CA VAL A 52 1.86 0.61 0.84
C VAL A 52 3.20 1.32 1.01
N MET A 53 3.62 2.06 -0.02
CA MET A 53 4.78 2.94 0.07
C MET A 53 4.35 4.24 0.77
N GLY A 54 4.83 4.44 2.00
CA GLY A 54 4.65 5.68 2.75
C GLY A 54 5.87 6.59 2.67
N HIS A 55 5.83 7.76 3.32
CA HIS A 55 6.93 8.73 3.29
C HIS A 55 8.31 8.16 3.70
N LEU A 56 8.36 7.10 4.51
CA LEU A 56 9.59 6.41 4.88
C LEU A 56 10.30 5.76 3.68
N GLY A 57 9.56 5.41 2.62
CA GLY A 57 10.11 4.89 1.37
C GLY A 57 10.42 5.97 0.33
N ALA A 58 10.20 7.26 0.64
CA ALA A 58 10.28 8.34 -0.33
C ALA A 58 11.67 8.49 -0.97
N GLY A 59 12.75 8.06 -0.28
CA GLY A 59 14.10 8.04 -0.85
C GLY A 59 14.22 7.21 -2.15
N TRP A 60 13.36 6.21 -2.35
CA TRP A 60 13.29 5.46 -3.62
C TRP A 60 12.92 6.35 -4.82
N LEU A 61 12.16 7.41 -4.58
CA LEU A 61 11.76 8.38 -5.61
C LEU A 61 12.94 9.24 -6.10
N GLU A 62 14.02 9.32 -5.32
CA GLU A 62 15.21 10.12 -5.63
C GLU A 62 16.38 9.25 -6.13
N ARG A 63 16.13 7.96 -6.43
CA ARG A 63 17.21 7.03 -6.79
C ARG A 63 18.00 7.52 -8.01
N PRO A 64 19.36 7.44 -8.02
CA PRO A 64 20.19 8.04 -9.07
C PRO A 64 19.91 7.51 -10.48
N GLU A 65 19.46 6.27 -10.61
CA GLU A 65 19.21 5.64 -11.90
C GLU A 65 17.90 6.10 -12.56
N ARG A 66 17.03 6.80 -11.82
CA ARG A 66 15.70 7.21 -12.30
C ARG A 66 15.77 8.04 -13.57
N GLU A 67 16.62 9.07 -13.62
CA GLU A 67 16.72 9.93 -14.81
C GLU A 67 17.06 9.09 -16.06
N ARG A 68 18.04 8.18 -15.94
CA ARG A 68 18.46 7.32 -17.04
C ARG A 68 17.38 6.30 -17.44
N GLN A 69 16.69 5.70 -16.47
CA GLN A 69 15.70 4.64 -16.72
C GLN A 69 14.35 5.19 -17.20
N GLU A 70 13.91 6.31 -16.63
CA GLU A 70 12.58 6.90 -16.86
C GLU A 70 12.64 8.09 -17.84
N ARG A 71 13.84 8.56 -18.22
CA ARG A 71 14.07 9.72 -19.12
C ARG A 71 13.31 10.97 -18.68
N THR A 72 13.48 11.31 -17.41
CA THR A 72 12.83 12.46 -16.77
C THR A 72 13.26 13.78 -17.39
N ASP A 73 14.47 13.84 -17.96
CA ASP A 73 14.96 14.93 -18.81
C ASP A 73 14.04 15.19 -20.01
N LEU A 74 13.70 14.14 -20.76
CA LEU A 74 12.82 14.22 -21.92
C LEU A 74 11.38 14.50 -21.53
N LEU A 75 10.91 13.90 -20.43
CA LEU A 75 9.57 14.15 -19.91
C LEU A 75 9.36 15.64 -19.67
N ILE A 76 10.28 16.28 -18.93
CA ILE A 76 10.13 17.69 -18.58
C ILE A 76 10.31 18.59 -19.81
N ALA A 77 11.24 18.26 -20.72
CA ALA A 77 11.39 18.98 -21.98
C ALA A 77 10.12 18.91 -22.85
N GLY A 78 9.43 17.75 -22.84
CA GLY A 78 8.21 17.52 -23.62
C GLY A 78 6.99 18.30 -23.12
N LEU A 79 6.99 18.81 -21.89
CA LEU A 79 5.88 19.59 -21.33
C LEU A 79 5.69 20.96 -22.01
N SER A 80 6.67 21.43 -22.79
CA SER A 80 6.61 22.69 -23.54
C SER A 80 6.18 23.89 -22.66
N LEU A 81 6.75 23.96 -21.46
CA LEU A 81 6.42 24.98 -20.47
C LEU A 81 6.83 26.37 -20.93
N SER A 82 5.94 27.35 -20.75
CA SER A 82 6.26 28.78 -20.87
C SER A 82 6.55 29.37 -19.49
N GLU A 83 7.37 30.42 -19.43
CA GLU A 83 7.87 31.00 -18.17
C GLU A 83 6.75 31.46 -17.22
N ASN A 84 5.57 31.79 -17.76
CA ASN A 84 4.41 32.30 -17.05
C ASN A 84 3.34 31.24 -16.71
N PHE A 85 3.60 29.96 -16.95
CA PHE A 85 2.65 28.90 -16.62
C PHE A 85 2.46 28.75 -15.12
N VAL A 86 1.21 28.58 -14.69
CA VAL A 86 0.85 28.14 -13.33
C VAL A 86 0.70 26.62 -13.36
N VAL A 87 1.52 25.90 -12.60
CA VAL A 87 1.63 24.43 -12.67
C VAL A 87 1.27 23.80 -11.33
N ALA A 88 0.50 22.70 -11.38
CA ALA A 88 0.22 21.85 -10.23
C ALA A 88 0.88 20.47 -10.41
N ASP A 89 1.77 20.09 -9.50
CA ASP A 89 2.38 18.75 -9.42
C ASP A 89 1.58 17.88 -8.44
N ILE A 90 0.58 17.15 -8.97
CA ILE A 90 -0.32 16.32 -8.16
C ILE A 90 0.38 15.02 -7.80
N GLY A 91 0.66 14.84 -6.51
CA GLY A 91 1.44 13.69 -6.03
C GLY A 91 2.94 13.92 -6.11
N ALA A 92 3.39 15.17 -5.94
CA ALA A 92 4.79 15.60 -6.02
C ALA A 92 5.81 14.76 -5.22
N GLY A 93 5.36 14.08 -4.15
CA GLY A 93 6.23 13.24 -3.32
C GLY A 93 7.35 14.06 -2.70
N THR A 94 8.59 13.74 -3.05
CA THR A 94 9.80 14.47 -2.61
C THR A 94 10.02 15.81 -3.33
N GLY A 95 9.25 16.09 -4.38
CA GLY A 95 9.44 17.26 -5.24
C GLY A 95 10.37 17.02 -6.42
N TYR A 96 10.68 15.75 -6.74
CA TYR A 96 11.59 15.36 -7.83
C TYR A 96 11.29 16.10 -9.15
N PHE A 97 10.00 16.24 -9.51
CA PHE A 97 9.58 17.02 -10.69
C PHE A 97 9.25 18.47 -10.37
N THR A 98 8.75 18.76 -9.16
CA THR A 98 8.39 20.11 -8.72
C THR A 98 9.55 21.10 -8.89
N PHE A 99 10.75 20.79 -8.38
CA PHE A 99 11.86 21.77 -8.40
C PHE A 99 12.38 22.04 -9.82
N PRO A 100 12.64 21.02 -10.68
CA PRO A 100 13.07 21.29 -12.05
C PRO A 100 12.00 21.96 -12.91
N VAL A 101 10.71 21.72 -12.64
CA VAL A 101 9.60 22.42 -13.31
C VAL A 101 9.54 23.88 -12.86
N ALA A 102 9.65 24.16 -11.56
CA ALA A 102 9.66 25.53 -11.03
C ALA A 102 10.76 26.40 -11.67
N LEU A 103 11.94 25.84 -11.92
CA LEU A 103 13.04 26.52 -12.64
C LEU A 103 12.69 26.93 -14.08
N ARG A 104 11.69 26.29 -14.70
CA ARG A 104 11.24 26.57 -16.08
C ARG A 104 10.03 27.52 -16.13
N VAL A 105 9.40 27.81 -14.99
CA VAL A 105 8.24 28.71 -14.90
C VAL A 105 8.48 29.86 -13.91
N PRO A 106 9.56 30.66 -14.07
CA PRO A 106 9.94 31.67 -13.08
C PRO A 106 8.92 32.81 -12.89
N GLU A 107 8.04 33.03 -13.86
CA GLU A 107 6.95 34.02 -13.79
C GLU A 107 5.58 33.39 -13.45
N GLY A 108 5.55 32.06 -13.30
CA GLY A 108 4.41 31.32 -12.78
C GLY A 108 4.07 31.75 -11.35
N ARG A 109 2.77 31.72 -11.01
CA ARG A 109 2.26 32.10 -9.68
C ARG A 109 1.86 30.90 -8.85
#